data_AF-A0AAJ3DKH2-F1
#
_entry.id   AF-A0AAJ3DKH2-F1
#
_cell.length_a   1.000
_cell.length_b   1.000
_cell.length_c   1.000
_cell.angle_alpha   90.00
_cell.angle_beta   90.00
_cell.angle_gamma   90.00
#
_symmetry.space_group_name_H-M   'P 1'
#
loop_
_entity.id
_entity.type
_entity.pdbx_description
1 polymer ?
#
loop_
_entity_poly.entity_id
_entity_poly.type
_entity_poly.pdbx_seq_one_letter_code
_entity_poly.pdbx_strand_id
1 'polypeptide(L)'
;MRETARGWTAVWLVVLALAQTAAFLVVWRFGVHTQLGQWLDTVALTGNRIGQDRIDGPVDRILNAMSVVSLLAATAMIGFIALIRGRKALAVTATLLIAGANVSTQLLKRYLDRPDFGIDPERAAAGNSLPSGHTAVAASVAVALILVLPPKLRVAGAFLGAGYAAAAGVATLSAGWHRPSDAVAAYLVVGAWAAVAGLVLLFFQRERAVVSPADAHRIAAAVLGLGGVAALLVSAFALSWLVDRSTVAVDELGRRPLFIGYAGSAAGIAGTIAVVSALVLATVHRLVPRWKG
;
A
#
# COMPACT_ATOMS: atom_id res chain seq x y z
N MET A 1 33.84 -2.54 -11.14
CA MET A 1 32.80 -3.39 -10.50
C MET A 1 31.82 -2.64 -9.57
N ARG A 2 32.15 -1.47 -9.00
CA ARG A 2 31.23 -0.72 -8.09
C ARG A 2 30.21 0.16 -8.81
N GLU A 3 30.58 0.81 -9.92
CA GLU A 3 29.64 1.60 -10.75
C GLU A 3 28.52 0.72 -11.34
N THR A 4 28.84 -0.49 -11.77
CA THR A 4 27.87 -1.43 -12.35
C THR A 4 26.80 -1.85 -11.32
N ALA A 5 27.17 -2.08 -10.05
CA ALA A 5 26.22 -2.42 -8.99
C ALA A 5 25.25 -1.26 -8.65
N ARG A 6 25.72 -0.02 -8.74
CA ARG A 6 24.88 1.19 -8.57
C ARG A 6 23.93 1.36 -9.75
N GLY A 7 24.42 1.18 -10.97
CA GLY A 7 23.62 1.21 -12.19
C GLY A 7 22.48 0.17 -12.18
N TRP A 8 22.79 -1.09 -11.83
CA TRP A 8 21.76 -2.14 -11.69
C TRP A 8 20.73 -1.83 -10.61
N THR A 9 21.13 -1.20 -9.50
CA THR A 9 20.20 -0.79 -8.45
C THR A 9 19.28 0.34 -8.92
N ALA A 10 19.80 1.31 -9.68
CA ALA A 10 18.99 2.36 -10.27
C ALA A 10 17.98 1.79 -11.29
N VAL A 11 18.43 0.93 -12.21
CA VAL A 11 17.55 0.25 -13.17
C VAL A 11 16.45 -0.54 -12.45
N TRP A 12 16.81 -1.30 -11.41
CA TRP A 12 15.85 -2.03 -10.59
C TRP A 12 14.78 -1.13 -9.97
N LEU A 13 15.17 0.02 -9.40
CA LEU A 13 14.24 0.97 -8.81
C LEU A 13 13.33 1.63 -9.86
N VAL A 14 13.86 1.94 -11.04
CA VAL A 14 13.04 2.43 -12.17
C VAL A 14 12.01 1.38 -12.58
N VAL A 15 12.43 0.13 -12.74
CA VAL A 15 11.52 -0.99 -13.06
C VAL A 15 10.45 -1.15 -11.98
N LEU A 16 10.82 -1.06 -10.69
CA LEU A 16 9.84 -1.10 -9.59
C LEU A 16 8.86 0.05 -9.65
N ALA A 17 9.32 1.29 -9.86
CA ALA A 17 8.44 2.45 -9.98
C ALA A 17 7.45 2.29 -11.14
N LEU A 18 7.94 1.84 -12.30
CA LEU A 18 7.11 1.59 -13.48
C LEU A 18 6.12 0.43 -13.26
N ALA A 19 6.56 -0.67 -12.64
CA ALA A 19 5.70 -1.81 -12.36
C ALA A 19 4.56 -1.47 -11.39
N GLN A 20 4.87 -0.72 -10.32
CA GLN A 20 3.86 -0.23 -9.36
C GLN A 20 2.88 0.74 -10.03
N THR A 21 3.39 1.63 -10.88
CA THR A 21 2.54 2.57 -11.65
C THR A 21 1.65 1.84 -12.65
N ALA A 22 2.18 0.85 -13.37
CA ALA A 22 1.42 0.05 -14.31
C ALA A 22 0.33 -0.77 -13.58
N ALA A 23 0.67 -1.39 -12.45
CA ALA A 23 -0.31 -2.09 -11.61
C ALA A 23 -1.41 -1.13 -11.11
N PHE A 24 -1.04 0.10 -10.71
CA PHE A 24 -2.02 1.12 -10.33
C PHE A 24 -2.96 1.46 -11.49
N LEU A 25 -2.44 1.65 -12.70
CA LEU A 25 -3.25 1.93 -13.89
C LEU A 25 -4.20 0.78 -14.23
N VAL A 26 -3.76 -0.48 -14.05
CA VAL A 26 -4.62 -1.66 -14.21
C VAL A 26 -5.74 -1.65 -13.18
N VAL A 27 -5.43 -1.43 -11.90
CA VAL A 27 -6.43 -1.35 -10.82
C VAL A 27 -7.43 -0.22 -11.05
N TRP A 28 -6.94 0.96 -11.44
CA TRP A 28 -7.79 2.10 -11.77
C TRP A 28 -8.68 1.81 -12.97
N ARG A 29 -8.12 1.30 -14.08
CA ARG A 29 -8.89 0.99 -15.29
C ARG A 29 -9.94 -0.09 -15.05
N PHE A 30 -9.60 -1.11 -14.27
CA PHE A 30 -10.52 -2.20 -13.95
C PHE A 30 -11.58 -1.76 -12.92
N GLY A 31 -11.17 -1.31 -11.74
CA GLY A 31 -12.07 -0.97 -10.63
C GLY A 31 -12.94 0.24 -10.88
N VAL A 32 -12.46 1.23 -11.66
CA VAL A 32 -13.21 2.48 -11.90
C VAL A 32 -13.94 2.48 -13.24
N HIS A 33 -13.36 1.90 -14.30
CA HIS A 33 -13.88 2.05 -15.66
C HIS A 33 -14.49 0.76 -16.26
N THR A 34 -14.79 -0.23 -15.43
CA THR A 34 -15.55 -1.42 -15.86
C THR A 34 -16.72 -1.67 -14.92
N GLN A 35 -17.84 -2.15 -15.46
CA GLN A 35 -19.00 -2.53 -14.66
C GLN A 35 -18.64 -3.66 -13.69
N LEU A 36 -17.91 -4.69 -14.16
CA LEU A 36 -17.49 -5.81 -13.33
C LEU A 36 -16.62 -5.37 -12.15
N GLY A 37 -15.63 -4.50 -12.37
CA GLY A 37 -14.76 -4.01 -11.30
C GLY A 37 -15.53 -3.21 -10.26
N GLN A 38 -16.40 -2.29 -10.70
CA GLN A 38 -17.25 -1.53 -9.79
C GLN A 38 -18.23 -2.42 -9.03
N TRP A 39 -18.78 -3.45 -9.68
CA TRP A 39 -19.66 -4.42 -9.05
C TRP A 39 -18.91 -5.22 -7.98
N LEU A 40 -17.72 -5.76 -8.26
CA LEU A 40 -16.90 -6.47 -7.27
C LEU A 40 -16.53 -5.61 -6.07
N ASP A 41 -16.15 -4.34 -6.29
CA ASP A 41 -15.90 -3.37 -5.22
C ASP A 41 -17.15 -3.16 -4.35
N THR A 42 -18.32 -3.07 -4.98
CA THR A 42 -19.60 -2.84 -4.30
C THR A 42 -20.07 -4.08 -3.53
N VAL A 43 -19.84 -5.29 -4.05
CA VAL A 43 -20.09 -6.56 -3.33
C VAL A 43 -19.26 -6.61 -2.05
N ALA A 44 -17.96 -6.31 -2.14
CA ALA A 44 -17.08 -6.30 -0.98
C ALA A 44 -17.46 -5.23 0.04
N LEU A 45 -17.83 -4.04 -0.44
CA LEU A 45 -18.27 -2.93 0.41
C LEU A 45 -19.58 -3.25 1.09
N THR A 46 -20.55 -3.87 0.40
CA THR A 46 -21.83 -4.29 0.99
C THR A 46 -21.65 -5.43 1.98
N GLY A 47 -20.69 -6.33 1.72
CA GLY A 47 -20.33 -7.42 2.62
C GLY A 47 -19.77 -6.97 3.97
N ASN A 48 -19.38 -5.70 4.15
CA ASN A 48 -18.94 -5.21 5.45
C ASN A 48 -20.03 -5.32 6.54
N ARG A 49 -21.32 -5.17 6.16
CA ARG A 49 -22.48 -5.22 7.05
C ARG A 49 -22.61 -6.58 7.75
N ILE A 50 -22.06 -7.64 7.16
CA ILE A 50 -22.09 -8.99 7.73
C ILE A 50 -21.21 -9.12 8.99
N GLY A 51 -20.22 -8.23 9.14
CA GLY A 51 -19.28 -8.20 10.26
C GLY A 51 -19.37 -6.97 11.16
N GLN A 52 -20.00 -5.88 10.74
CA GLN A 52 -19.99 -4.58 11.45
C GLN A 52 -20.32 -4.69 12.96
N ASP A 53 -21.40 -5.39 13.32
CA ASP A 53 -21.84 -5.55 14.72
C ASP A 53 -20.80 -6.15 15.70
N ARG A 54 -19.69 -6.74 15.21
CA ARG A 54 -18.62 -7.32 16.05
C ARG A 54 -17.29 -6.55 16.01
N ILE A 55 -17.13 -5.54 15.15
CA ILE A 55 -15.80 -4.97 14.84
C ILE A 55 -15.74 -3.43 14.95
N ASP A 56 -16.83 -2.76 15.33
CA ASP A 56 -16.89 -1.29 15.43
C ASP A 56 -15.78 -0.69 16.32
N GLY A 57 -15.56 -1.26 17.51
CA GLY A 57 -14.56 -0.75 18.47
C GLY A 57 -13.10 -0.77 17.95
N PRO A 58 -12.58 -1.89 17.41
CA PRO A 58 -11.27 -1.94 16.78
C PRO A 58 -11.14 -1.06 15.52
N VAL A 59 -12.18 -0.99 14.69
CA VAL A 59 -12.20 -0.17 13.46
C VAL A 59 -12.08 1.31 13.82
N ASP A 60 -12.89 1.81 14.75
CA ASP A 60 -12.85 3.21 15.19
C ASP A 60 -11.51 3.59 15.81
N ARG A 61 -10.87 2.68 16.56
CA ARG A 61 -9.52 2.92 17.11
C ARG A 61 -8.48 3.07 16.02
N ILE A 62 -8.50 2.22 15.01
CA ILE A 62 -7.57 2.30 13.87
C ILE A 62 -7.81 3.61 13.11
N LEU A 63 -9.06 3.97 12.84
CA LEU A 63 -9.40 5.16 12.06
C LEU A 63 -9.05 6.45 12.81
N ASN A 64 -9.30 6.53 14.12
CA ASN A 64 -8.86 7.65 14.96
C ASN A 64 -7.32 7.77 15.02
N ALA A 65 -6.61 6.64 15.05
CA ALA A 65 -5.15 6.63 15.00
C ALA A 65 -4.61 7.15 13.66
N MET A 66 -5.42 7.18 12.59
CA MET A 66 -5.06 7.67 11.26
C MET A 66 -5.41 9.15 11.03
N SER A 67 -5.71 9.90 12.10
CA SER A 67 -5.95 11.33 12.03
C SER A 67 -4.77 12.11 11.41
N VAL A 68 -5.06 13.28 10.83
CA VAL A 68 -4.04 14.21 10.30
C VAL A 68 -3.00 14.57 11.37
N VAL A 69 -3.41 14.63 12.64
CA VAL A 69 -2.51 14.91 13.78
C VAL A 69 -1.53 13.76 13.99
N SER A 70 -2.00 12.51 13.95
CA SER A 70 -1.14 11.33 14.03
C SER A 70 -0.16 11.25 12.86
N LEU A 71 -0.57 11.66 11.65
CA LEU A 71 0.29 11.74 10.48
C LEU A 71 1.43 12.76 10.68
N LEU A 72 1.10 13.96 11.16
CA LEU A 72 2.09 14.99 11.45
C LEU A 72 3.06 14.52 12.53
N ALA A 73 2.56 13.87 13.58
CA ALA A 73 3.38 13.29 14.64
C ALA A 73 4.32 12.18 14.12
N ALA A 74 3.81 11.25 13.31
CA ALA A 74 4.61 10.18 12.72
C ALA A 74 5.68 10.72 11.75
N THR A 75 5.31 11.68 10.91
CA THR A 75 6.23 12.33 9.97
C THR A 75 7.32 13.10 10.72
N ALA A 76 6.94 13.85 11.76
CA ALA A 76 7.88 14.56 12.63
C ALA A 76 8.82 13.58 13.36
N MET A 77 8.29 12.48 13.90
CA MET A 77 9.08 11.43 14.57
C MET A 77 10.08 10.78 13.61
N ILE A 78 9.65 10.42 12.40
CA ILE A 78 10.52 9.82 11.37
C ILE A 78 11.62 10.82 10.96
N GLY A 79 11.25 12.08 10.73
CA GLY A 79 12.19 13.16 10.44
C GLY A 79 13.21 13.34 11.57
N PHE A 80 12.73 13.38 12.81
CA PHE A 80 13.56 13.51 14.02
C PHE A 80 14.55 12.34 14.17
N ILE A 81 14.08 11.08 14.03
CA ILE A 81 14.95 9.89 14.06
C ILE A 81 16.02 9.98 12.97
N ALA A 82 15.66 10.40 11.76
CA ALA A 82 16.61 10.50 10.66
C ALA A 82 17.65 11.64 10.86
N LEU A 83 17.22 12.77 11.45
CA LEU A 83 18.06 13.91 11.77
C LEU A 83 19.05 13.60 12.90
N ILE A 84 18.60 12.98 14.00
CA ILE A 84 19.48 12.57 15.13
C ILE A 84 20.57 11.62 14.66
N ARG A 85 20.26 10.74 13.69
CA ARG A 85 21.25 9.80 13.12
C ARG A 85 22.24 10.47 12.17
N GLY A 86 22.17 11.80 12.01
CA GLY A 86 22.98 12.60 11.10
C GLY A 86 22.83 12.15 9.64
N ARG A 87 21.68 11.57 9.27
CA ARG A 87 21.41 11.02 7.93
C ARG A 87 20.39 11.90 7.21
N LYS A 88 20.77 13.16 6.95
CA LYS A 88 19.92 14.16 6.25
C LYS A 88 19.30 13.60 4.97
N ALA A 89 20.05 12.82 4.18
CA ALA A 89 19.53 12.16 2.98
C ALA A 89 18.37 11.18 3.27
N LEU A 90 18.41 10.42 4.38
CA LEU A 90 17.29 9.56 4.77
C LEU A 90 16.07 10.36 5.22
N ALA A 91 16.28 11.48 5.91
CA ALA A 91 15.19 12.36 6.31
C ALA A 91 14.47 12.90 5.06
N VAL A 92 15.22 13.44 4.10
CA VAL A 92 14.69 13.91 2.82
C VAL A 92 13.98 12.79 2.06
N THR A 93 14.56 11.59 2.03
CA THR A 93 13.97 10.42 1.36
C THR A 93 12.63 10.03 1.98
N ALA A 94 12.56 9.95 3.31
CA ALA A 94 11.33 9.60 4.02
C ALA A 94 10.26 10.69 3.86
N THR A 95 10.64 11.96 3.95
CA THR A 95 9.74 13.08 3.70
C THR A 95 9.22 13.07 2.27
N LEU A 96 10.08 12.83 1.27
CA LEU A 96 9.69 12.74 -0.13
C LEU A 96 8.70 11.60 -0.37
N LEU A 97 8.95 10.41 0.21
CA LEU A 97 8.03 9.28 0.14
C LEU A 97 6.65 9.64 0.72
N ILE A 98 6.62 10.16 1.94
CA ILE A 98 5.36 10.46 2.64
C ILE A 98 4.62 11.59 1.93
N ALA A 99 5.27 12.74 1.72
CA ALA A 99 4.65 13.90 1.10
C ALA A 99 4.22 13.59 -0.34
N GLY A 100 5.12 12.98 -1.13
CA GLY A 100 4.86 12.60 -2.50
C GLY A 100 3.65 11.69 -2.63
N ALA A 101 3.61 10.59 -1.88
CA ALA A 101 2.51 9.62 -1.95
C ALA A 101 1.16 10.22 -1.55
N ASN A 102 1.13 11.04 -0.49
CA ASN A 102 -0.11 11.63 0.00
C ASN A 102 -0.60 12.76 -0.91
N VAL A 103 0.29 13.63 -1.39
CA VAL A 103 -0.07 14.68 -2.36
C VAL A 103 -0.57 14.06 -3.65
N SER A 104 0.14 13.06 -4.21
CA SER A 104 -0.33 12.38 -5.43
C SER A 104 -1.67 11.67 -5.19
N THR A 105 -1.90 11.08 -4.02
CA THR A 105 -3.19 10.45 -3.68
C THR A 105 -4.33 11.47 -3.72
N GLN A 106 -4.14 12.66 -3.13
CA GLN A 106 -5.18 13.70 -3.15
C GLN A 106 -5.40 14.28 -4.54
N LEU A 107 -4.33 14.49 -5.32
CA LEU A 107 -4.44 14.95 -6.71
C LEU A 107 -5.16 13.91 -7.57
N LEU A 108 -4.76 12.65 -7.52
CA LEU A 108 -5.42 11.57 -8.25
C LEU A 108 -6.89 11.47 -7.86
N LYS A 109 -7.21 11.54 -6.57
CA LYS A 109 -8.61 11.53 -6.12
C LYS A 109 -9.43 12.69 -6.70
N ARG A 110 -8.85 13.88 -6.76
CA ARG A 110 -9.47 15.10 -7.28
C ARG A 110 -9.71 15.06 -8.78
N TYR A 111 -8.80 14.47 -9.55
CA TYR A 111 -8.78 14.56 -11.02
C TYR A 111 -9.19 13.28 -11.76
N LEU A 112 -9.23 12.13 -11.08
CA LEU A 112 -9.74 10.91 -11.67
C LEU A 112 -11.27 10.93 -11.60
N ASP A 113 -11.91 11.00 -12.75
CA ASP A 113 -13.35 10.84 -12.85
C ASP A 113 -13.74 9.37 -12.71
N ARG A 114 -14.89 9.15 -12.09
CA ARG A 114 -15.51 7.84 -11.99
C ARG A 114 -16.85 7.84 -12.71
N PRO A 115 -16.99 7.08 -13.82
CA PRO A 115 -18.27 6.96 -14.50
C PRO A 115 -19.27 6.24 -13.58
N ASP A 116 -20.51 6.73 -13.59
CA ASP A 116 -21.62 6.06 -12.93
C ASP A 116 -22.24 5.02 -13.87
N PHE A 117 -22.23 3.76 -13.45
CA PHE A 117 -22.86 2.65 -14.17
C PHE A 117 -24.17 2.18 -13.51
N GLY A 118 -24.68 2.91 -12.51
CA GLY A 118 -25.90 2.55 -11.78
C GLY A 118 -25.73 1.37 -10.80
N ILE A 119 -24.49 1.04 -10.42
CA ILE A 119 -24.16 -0.13 -9.59
C ILE A 119 -24.29 0.18 -8.09
N ASP A 120 -23.99 1.41 -7.69
CA ASP A 120 -23.97 1.86 -6.27
C ASP A 120 -24.66 3.23 -6.17
N PRO A 121 -26.01 3.28 -6.29
CA PRO A 121 -26.76 4.54 -6.37
C PRO A 121 -26.57 5.43 -5.14
N GLU A 122 -26.39 4.82 -3.96
CA GLU A 122 -26.16 5.54 -2.69
C GLU A 122 -24.88 6.39 -2.73
N ARG A 123 -23.86 5.98 -3.49
CA ARG A 123 -22.57 6.67 -3.57
C ARG A 123 -22.30 7.29 -4.93
N ALA A 124 -23.26 7.30 -5.85
CA ALA A 124 -23.13 7.92 -7.16
C ALA A 124 -22.74 9.42 -7.04
N ALA A 125 -23.40 10.15 -6.14
CA ALA A 125 -23.13 11.56 -5.90
C ALA A 125 -21.78 11.85 -5.21
N ALA A 126 -21.17 10.86 -4.54
CA ALA A 126 -19.89 11.01 -3.87
C ALA A 126 -18.69 10.99 -4.84
N GLY A 127 -18.89 10.51 -6.08
CA GLY A 127 -17.88 10.49 -7.13
C GLY A 127 -16.71 9.54 -6.86
N ASN A 128 -15.52 9.96 -7.30
CA ASN A 128 -14.31 9.14 -7.20
C ASN A 128 -13.72 9.14 -5.77
N SER A 129 -13.50 7.94 -5.24
CA SER A 129 -12.86 7.71 -3.93
C SER A 129 -11.43 7.18 -4.02
N LEU A 130 -10.97 6.82 -5.23
CA LEU A 130 -9.66 6.22 -5.49
C LEU A 130 -8.59 7.30 -5.67
N PRO A 131 -7.40 7.18 -5.04
CA PRO A 131 -7.00 6.19 -4.04
C PRO A 131 -7.42 6.59 -2.61
N SER A 132 -7.44 5.62 -1.68
CA SER A 132 -7.76 5.87 -0.27
C SER A 132 -6.68 6.71 0.41
N GLY A 133 -7.10 7.84 1.02
CA GLY A 133 -6.18 8.77 1.67
C GLY A 133 -5.64 8.21 3.00
N HIS A 134 -6.53 7.71 3.84
CA HIS A 134 -6.17 7.04 5.09
C HIS A 134 -5.21 5.87 4.84
N THR A 135 -5.51 5.03 3.85
CA THR A 135 -4.65 3.89 3.51
C THR A 135 -3.28 4.34 3.00
N ALA A 136 -3.21 5.39 2.17
CA ALA A 136 -1.93 5.96 1.71
C ALA A 136 -1.09 6.49 2.87
N VAL A 137 -1.73 7.17 3.84
CA VAL A 137 -1.08 7.63 5.07
C VAL A 137 -0.43 6.47 5.81
N ALA A 138 -1.20 5.45 6.21
CA ALA A 138 -0.67 4.34 6.99
C ALA A 138 0.45 3.59 6.26
N ALA A 139 0.27 3.33 4.97
CA ALA A 139 1.28 2.64 4.16
C ALA A 139 2.55 3.48 3.98
N SER A 140 2.42 4.78 3.71
CA SER A 140 3.60 5.65 3.53
C SER A 140 4.45 5.72 4.80
N VAL A 141 3.84 5.80 5.98
CA VAL A 141 4.52 5.74 7.28
C VAL A 141 5.17 4.37 7.50
N ALA A 142 4.42 3.28 7.28
CA ALA A 142 4.93 1.92 7.43
C ALA A 142 6.17 1.67 6.54
N VAL A 143 6.11 2.06 5.27
CA VAL A 143 7.21 1.89 4.32
C VAL A 143 8.38 2.82 4.64
N ALA A 144 8.12 4.07 5.05
CA ALA A 144 9.17 4.99 5.50
C ALA A 144 9.92 4.45 6.72
N LEU A 145 9.24 3.79 7.66
CA LEU A 145 9.88 3.13 8.81
C LEU A 145 10.86 2.04 8.36
N ILE A 146 10.50 1.22 7.37
CA ILE A 146 11.41 0.20 6.82
C ILE A 146 12.71 0.84 6.29
N LEU A 147 12.60 2.00 5.63
CA LEU A 147 13.74 2.75 5.09
C LEU A 147 14.64 3.34 6.19
N VAL A 148 14.03 3.91 7.24
CA VAL A 148 14.74 4.67 8.27
C VAL A 148 15.28 3.75 9.38
N LEU A 149 14.65 2.61 9.67
CA LEU A 149 15.06 1.72 10.75
C LEU A 149 16.47 1.12 10.54
N PRO A 150 17.24 0.89 11.62
CA PRO A 150 18.51 0.17 11.54
C PRO A 150 18.29 -1.29 11.12
N PRO A 151 19.27 -1.95 10.45
CA PRO A 151 19.09 -3.31 9.92
C PRO A 151 18.47 -4.31 10.91
N LYS A 152 18.89 -4.26 12.19
CA LYS A 152 18.37 -5.13 13.26
C LYS A 152 16.85 -5.03 13.47
N LEU A 153 16.25 -3.86 13.22
CA LEU A 153 14.83 -3.59 13.44
C LEU A 153 14.01 -3.58 12.15
N ARG A 154 14.65 -3.66 10.97
CA ARG A 154 13.93 -3.57 9.68
C ARG A 154 12.96 -4.71 9.47
N VAL A 155 13.32 -5.92 9.90
CA VAL A 155 12.43 -7.07 9.78
C VAL A 155 11.17 -6.85 10.63
N ALA A 156 11.33 -6.51 11.91
CA ALA A 156 10.20 -6.21 12.79
C ALA A 156 9.36 -5.05 12.24
N GLY A 157 10.00 -3.97 11.80
CA GLY A 157 9.33 -2.83 11.18
C GLY A 157 8.57 -3.19 9.90
N ALA A 158 9.08 -4.11 9.08
CA ALA A 158 8.40 -4.57 7.87
C ALA A 158 7.15 -5.39 8.20
N PHE A 159 7.21 -6.34 9.14
CA PHE A 159 6.05 -7.13 9.54
C PHE A 159 5.00 -6.28 10.27
N LEU A 160 5.41 -5.48 11.25
CA LEU A 160 4.50 -4.61 12.01
C LEU A 160 3.91 -3.52 11.12
N GLY A 161 4.74 -2.91 10.27
CA GLY A 161 4.30 -1.89 9.31
C GLY A 161 3.34 -2.44 8.26
N ALA A 162 3.65 -3.60 7.66
CA ALA A 162 2.74 -4.25 6.71
C ALA A 162 1.44 -4.68 7.39
N GLY A 163 1.50 -5.22 8.61
CA GLY A 163 0.32 -5.60 9.38
C GLY A 163 -0.56 -4.40 9.74
N TYR A 164 0.04 -3.31 10.21
CA TYR A 164 -0.67 -2.06 10.49
C TYR A 164 -1.32 -1.47 9.24
N ALA A 165 -0.57 -1.37 8.14
CA ALA A 165 -1.09 -0.84 6.90
C ALA A 165 -2.21 -1.73 6.34
N ALA A 166 -2.05 -3.07 6.35
CA ALA A 166 -3.10 -4.01 5.97
C ALA A 166 -4.37 -3.82 6.81
N ALA A 167 -4.23 -3.73 8.14
CA ALA A 167 -5.35 -3.50 9.05
C ALA A 167 -6.03 -2.16 8.76
N ALA A 168 -5.27 -1.11 8.48
CA ALA A 168 -5.80 0.19 8.07
C ALA A 168 -6.60 0.13 6.76
N GLY A 169 -6.08 -0.53 5.72
CA GLY A 169 -6.81 -0.72 4.47
C GLY A 169 -8.11 -1.51 4.66
N VAL A 170 -8.05 -2.61 5.40
CA VAL A 170 -9.24 -3.42 5.71
C VAL A 170 -10.23 -2.62 6.56
N ALA A 171 -9.78 -1.85 7.56
CA ALA A 171 -10.65 -1.01 8.38
C ALA A 171 -11.42 0.03 7.54
N THR A 172 -10.79 0.65 6.53
CA THR A 172 -11.50 1.58 5.64
C THR A 172 -12.59 0.90 4.79
N LEU A 173 -12.41 -0.38 4.45
CA LEU A 173 -13.42 -1.21 3.80
C LEU A 173 -14.54 -1.59 4.78
N SER A 174 -14.17 -2.07 5.97
CA SER A 174 -15.10 -2.47 7.03
C SER A 174 -16.00 -1.32 7.50
N ALA A 175 -15.44 -0.11 7.58
CA ALA A 175 -16.19 1.10 7.92
C ALA A 175 -17.11 1.59 6.78
N GLY A 176 -17.02 1.01 5.58
CA GLY A 176 -17.83 1.40 4.44
C GLY A 176 -17.41 2.73 3.79
N TRP A 177 -16.21 3.21 4.13
CA TRP A 177 -15.67 4.49 3.65
C TRP A 177 -15.05 4.37 2.26
N HIS A 178 -14.33 3.28 2.03
CA HIS A 178 -13.53 3.08 0.81
C HIS A 178 -13.74 1.70 0.21
N ARG A 179 -13.67 1.66 -1.13
CA ARG A 179 -13.71 0.43 -1.91
C ARG A 179 -12.38 -0.31 -1.79
N PRO A 180 -12.35 -1.65 -1.98
CA PRO A 180 -11.10 -2.41 -1.96
C PRO A 180 -10.05 -1.87 -2.93
N SER A 181 -10.46 -1.51 -4.15
CA SER A 181 -9.58 -0.92 -5.16
C SER A 181 -8.92 0.38 -4.69
N ASP A 182 -9.59 1.21 -3.89
CA ASP A 182 -9.04 2.44 -3.32
C ASP A 182 -7.83 2.16 -2.43
N ALA A 183 -7.90 1.11 -1.61
CA ALA A 183 -6.84 0.71 -0.69
C ALA A 183 -5.66 0.08 -1.43
N VAL A 184 -5.93 -0.82 -2.38
CA VAL A 184 -4.90 -1.43 -3.24
C VAL A 184 -4.16 -0.35 -4.04
N ALA A 185 -4.89 0.56 -4.67
CA ALA A 185 -4.31 1.67 -5.43
C ALA A 185 -3.41 2.57 -4.56
N ALA A 186 -3.81 2.86 -3.32
CA ALA A 186 -3.01 3.63 -2.38
C ALA A 186 -1.66 2.96 -2.07
N TYR A 187 -1.62 1.65 -1.87
CA TYR A 187 -0.37 0.92 -1.64
C TYR A 187 0.56 0.94 -2.84
N LEU A 188 0.01 0.83 -4.06
CA LEU A 188 0.79 0.89 -5.30
C LEU A 188 1.41 2.28 -5.50
N VAL A 189 0.66 3.34 -5.20
CA VAL A 189 1.18 4.73 -5.19
C VAL A 189 2.33 4.87 -4.18
N VAL A 190 2.17 4.36 -2.96
CA VAL A 190 3.25 4.35 -1.95
C VAL A 190 4.46 3.54 -2.42
N GLY A 191 4.25 2.39 -3.04
CA GLY A 191 5.31 1.55 -3.59
C GLY A 191 6.10 2.26 -4.70
N ALA A 192 5.41 2.98 -5.60
CA ALA A 192 6.04 3.79 -6.64
C ALA A 192 6.89 4.91 -6.03
N TRP A 193 6.36 5.65 -5.04
CA TRP A 193 7.11 6.67 -4.34
C TRP A 193 8.28 6.12 -3.53
N ALA A 194 8.18 4.90 -3.00
CA ALA A 194 9.30 4.27 -2.28
C ALA A 194 10.47 3.99 -3.22
N ALA A 195 10.18 3.59 -4.47
CA ALA A 195 11.18 3.40 -5.50
C ALA A 195 11.78 4.75 -5.96
N VAL A 196 10.95 5.78 -6.19
CA VAL A 196 11.40 7.14 -6.53
C VAL A 196 12.28 7.74 -5.43
N ALA A 197 11.84 7.65 -4.18
CA ALA A 197 12.61 8.11 -3.04
C ALA A 197 13.94 7.33 -2.91
N GLY A 198 13.92 6.03 -3.19
CA GLY A 198 15.13 5.20 -3.29
C GLY A 198 16.10 5.68 -4.37
N LEU A 199 15.61 6.10 -5.54
CA LEU A 199 16.45 6.68 -6.61
C LEU A 199 17.10 7.99 -6.16
N VAL A 200 16.34 8.87 -5.51
CA VAL A 200 16.85 10.14 -4.96
C VAL A 200 17.92 9.87 -3.91
N LEU A 201 17.69 8.91 -3.01
CA LEU A 201 18.67 8.50 -2.02
C LEU A 201 19.93 7.96 -2.67
N LEU A 202 19.79 7.11 -3.70
CA LEU A 202 20.91 6.54 -4.43
C LEU A 202 21.74 7.62 -5.13
N PHE A 203 21.11 8.70 -5.62
CA PHE A 203 21.80 9.85 -6.20
C PHE A 203 22.66 10.58 -5.18
N PHE A 204 22.13 10.84 -3.97
CA PHE A 204 22.84 11.55 -2.91
C PHE A 204 23.88 10.70 -2.13
N GLN A 205 23.98 9.40 -2.39
CA GLN A 205 25.00 8.57 -1.75
C GLN A 205 26.42 8.79 -2.31
N ARG A 206 27.38 8.94 -1.40
CA ARG A 206 28.82 8.94 -1.70
C ARG A 206 29.26 7.51 -2.07
N GLU A 207 30.17 7.40 -3.04
CA GLU A 207 30.65 6.16 -3.67
C GLU A 207 31.29 5.12 -2.72
N ARG A 208 31.50 5.45 -1.44
CA ARG A 208 32.22 4.62 -0.46
C ARG A 208 31.32 3.67 0.36
N ALA A 209 30.05 3.56 0.01
CA ALA A 209 29.08 2.68 0.66
C ALA A 209 29.42 1.18 0.52
N VAL A 210 29.61 0.47 1.64
CA VAL A 210 29.78 -1.00 1.65
C VAL A 210 28.44 -1.68 1.90
N VAL A 211 27.95 -2.41 0.89
CA VAL A 211 26.71 -3.21 0.96
C VAL A 211 27.04 -4.60 1.52
N SER A 212 26.32 -5.03 2.57
CA SER A 212 26.44 -6.39 3.10
C SER A 212 25.26 -7.26 2.65
N PRO A 213 25.50 -8.42 2.01
CA PRO A 213 24.42 -9.35 1.64
C PRO A 213 23.61 -9.86 2.85
N ALA A 214 24.19 -9.86 4.05
CA ALA A 214 23.52 -10.27 5.28
C ALA A 214 22.37 -9.31 5.68
N ASP A 215 22.40 -8.06 5.21
CA ASP A 215 21.34 -7.07 5.46
C ASP A 215 20.17 -7.17 4.47
N ALA A 216 20.26 -8.05 3.48
CA ALA A 216 19.19 -8.22 2.49
C ALA A 216 17.93 -8.86 3.10
N HIS A 217 18.03 -9.44 4.30
CA HIS A 217 16.92 -10.09 5.02
C HIS A 217 16.05 -10.98 4.10
N ARG A 218 16.71 -11.74 3.21
CA ARG A 218 16.05 -12.43 2.07
C ARG A 218 14.93 -13.36 2.51
N ILE A 219 15.11 -14.06 3.64
CA ILE A 219 14.08 -14.96 4.18
C ILE A 219 12.85 -14.17 4.60
N ALA A 220 13.02 -13.08 5.36
CA ALA A 220 11.91 -12.24 5.79
C ALA A 220 11.17 -11.59 4.59
N ALA A 221 11.92 -11.10 3.61
CA ALA A 221 11.35 -10.57 2.38
C ALA A 221 10.61 -11.67 1.58
N ALA A 222 11.15 -12.88 1.51
CA ALA A 222 10.50 -14.01 0.85
C ALA A 222 9.22 -14.45 1.58
N VAL A 223 9.22 -14.51 2.91
CA VAL A 223 8.03 -14.84 3.71
C VAL A 223 6.93 -13.80 3.49
N LEU A 224 7.25 -12.51 3.58
CA LEU A 224 6.29 -11.44 3.30
C LEU A 224 5.81 -11.46 1.84
N GLY A 225 6.72 -11.67 0.89
CA GLY A 225 6.41 -11.66 -0.54
C GLY A 225 5.55 -12.86 -0.95
N LEU A 226 5.94 -14.07 -0.58
CA LEU A 226 5.20 -15.30 -0.87
C LEU A 226 3.86 -15.34 -0.14
N GLY A 227 3.82 -14.92 1.13
CA GLY A 227 2.56 -14.78 1.87
C GLY A 227 1.63 -13.75 1.22
N GLY A 228 2.19 -12.62 0.76
CA GLY A 228 1.43 -11.61 0.02
C GLY A 228 0.89 -12.11 -1.31
N VAL A 229 1.71 -12.83 -2.09
CA VAL A 229 1.28 -13.46 -3.36
C VAL A 229 0.20 -14.52 -3.09
N ALA A 230 0.36 -15.35 -2.07
CA ALA A 230 -0.67 -16.33 -1.70
C ALA A 230 -2.00 -15.66 -1.34
N ALA A 231 -1.97 -14.55 -0.59
CA ALA A 231 -3.17 -13.78 -0.27
C ALA A 231 -3.81 -13.14 -1.52
N LEU A 232 -3.00 -12.67 -2.47
CA LEU A 232 -3.49 -12.18 -3.77
C LEU A 232 -4.11 -13.29 -4.62
N LEU A 233 -3.55 -14.50 -4.61
CA LEU A 233 -4.14 -15.66 -5.30
C LEU A 233 -5.47 -16.07 -4.68
N VAL A 234 -5.58 -16.06 -3.34
CA VAL A 234 -6.85 -16.28 -2.63
C VAL A 234 -7.87 -15.21 -3.00
N SER A 235 -7.46 -13.94 -3.03
CA SER A 235 -8.31 -12.83 -3.49
C SER A 235 -8.78 -13.05 -4.93
N ALA A 236 -7.86 -13.39 -5.85
CA ALA A 236 -8.19 -13.62 -7.25
C ALA A 236 -9.18 -14.78 -7.42
N PHE A 237 -8.98 -15.88 -6.71
CA PHE A 237 -9.88 -17.03 -6.71
C PHE A 237 -11.28 -16.70 -6.15
N ALA A 238 -11.33 -15.95 -5.05
CA ALA A 238 -12.59 -15.51 -4.45
C ALA A 238 -13.36 -14.58 -5.40
N LEU A 239 -12.68 -13.62 -6.02
CA LEU A 239 -13.29 -12.68 -6.96
C LEU A 239 -13.67 -13.36 -8.29
N SER A 240 -12.89 -14.31 -8.79
CA SER A 240 -13.22 -15.05 -10.02
C SER A 240 -14.51 -15.85 -9.85
N TRP A 241 -14.74 -16.43 -8.66
CA TRP A 241 -15.99 -17.14 -8.35
C TRP A 241 -17.23 -16.22 -8.36
N LEU A 242 -17.04 -14.92 -8.13
CA LEU A 242 -18.13 -13.93 -8.17
C LEU A 242 -18.44 -13.44 -9.58
N VAL A 243 -17.54 -13.60 -10.55
CA VAL A 243 -17.73 -13.11 -11.93
C VAL A 243 -18.99 -13.69 -12.56
N ASP A 244 -19.25 -14.99 -12.37
CA ASP A 244 -20.44 -15.67 -12.89
C ASP A 244 -21.76 -15.16 -12.30
N ARG A 245 -21.70 -14.29 -11.27
CA ARG A 245 -22.85 -13.70 -10.58
C ARG A 245 -23.01 -12.21 -10.85
N SER A 246 -22.16 -11.64 -11.71
CA SER A 246 -22.12 -10.19 -11.99
C SER A 246 -23.39 -9.63 -12.65
N THR A 247 -24.27 -10.50 -13.15
CA THR A 247 -25.60 -10.11 -13.67
C THR A 247 -26.65 -9.89 -12.58
N VAL A 248 -26.39 -10.34 -11.35
CA VAL A 248 -27.28 -10.17 -10.20
C VAL A 248 -26.96 -8.84 -9.51
N ALA A 249 -27.99 -8.07 -9.18
CA ALA A 249 -27.82 -6.81 -8.46
C ALA A 249 -27.22 -7.06 -7.07
N VAL A 250 -26.38 -6.14 -6.58
CA VAL A 250 -25.60 -6.36 -5.34
C VAL A 250 -26.50 -6.48 -4.11
N ASP A 251 -27.62 -5.77 -4.09
CA ASP A 251 -28.65 -5.78 -3.04
C ASP A 251 -29.46 -7.08 -3.00
N GLU A 252 -29.53 -7.81 -4.12
CA GLU A 252 -30.16 -9.13 -4.21
C GLU A 252 -29.23 -10.28 -3.78
N LEU A 253 -27.93 -10.01 -3.58
CA LEU A 253 -26.97 -11.04 -3.20
C LEU A 253 -27.21 -11.57 -1.79
N GLY A 254 -27.22 -12.90 -1.66
CA GLY A 254 -27.21 -13.55 -0.36
C GLY A 254 -25.91 -13.35 0.43
N ARG A 255 -25.93 -13.73 1.71
CA ARG A 255 -24.80 -13.59 2.65
C ARG A 255 -23.48 -14.20 2.16
N ARG A 256 -23.54 -15.35 1.46
CA ARG A 256 -22.33 -16.09 1.04
C ARG A 256 -21.50 -15.33 -0.02
N PRO A 257 -22.06 -14.89 -1.16
CA PRO A 257 -21.35 -14.03 -2.11
C PRO A 257 -20.76 -12.76 -1.49
N LEU A 258 -21.54 -12.07 -0.67
CA LEU A 258 -21.10 -10.86 0.03
C LEU A 258 -19.90 -11.13 0.96
N PHE A 259 -19.96 -12.20 1.75
CA PHE A 259 -18.85 -12.61 2.62
C PHE A 259 -17.60 -12.98 1.81
N ILE A 260 -17.75 -13.73 0.71
CA ILE A 260 -16.63 -14.09 -0.18
C ILE A 260 -16.00 -12.84 -0.79
N GLY A 261 -16.81 -11.88 -1.25
CA GLY A 261 -16.32 -10.62 -1.79
C GLY A 261 -15.56 -9.80 -0.77
N TYR A 262 -16.10 -9.68 0.45
CA TYR A 262 -15.43 -8.99 1.57
C TYR A 262 -14.12 -9.67 1.98
N ALA A 263 -14.14 -10.96 2.28
CA ALA A 263 -12.97 -11.70 2.74
C ALA A 263 -11.88 -11.81 1.66
N GLY A 264 -12.29 -12.05 0.40
CA GLY A 264 -11.39 -12.04 -0.75
C GLY A 264 -10.72 -10.68 -0.93
N SER A 265 -11.49 -9.60 -0.87
CA SER A 265 -10.96 -8.23 -0.97
C SER A 265 -10.03 -7.87 0.19
N ALA A 266 -10.36 -8.26 1.42
CA ALA A 266 -9.47 -8.07 2.57
C ALA A 266 -8.13 -8.80 2.39
N ALA A 267 -8.16 -10.03 1.85
CA ALA A 267 -6.95 -10.76 1.48
C ALA A 267 -6.15 -10.04 0.37
N GLY A 268 -6.82 -9.47 -0.63
CA GLY A 268 -6.18 -8.69 -1.69
C GLY A 268 -5.50 -7.41 -1.18
N ILE A 269 -6.14 -6.70 -0.25
CA ILE A 269 -5.58 -5.53 0.43
C ILE A 269 -4.32 -5.93 1.22
N ALA A 270 -4.43 -6.95 2.08
CA ALA A 270 -3.31 -7.43 2.90
C ALA A 270 -2.15 -7.96 2.03
N GLY A 271 -2.48 -8.70 0.97
CA GLY A 271 -1.52 -9.27 0.04
C GLY A 271 -0.72 -8.20 -0.70
N THR A 272 -1.41 -7.15 -1.18
CA THR A 272 -0.78 -6.03 -1.89
C THR A 272 0.29 -5.35 -1.04
N ILE A 273 -0.05 -4.95 0.20
CA ILE A 273 0.91 -4.24 1.06
C ILE A 273 2.05 -5.15 1.56
N ALA A 274 1.79 -6.45 1.72
CA ALA A 274 2.83 -7.43 2.03
C ALA A 274 3.85 -7.54 0.88
N VAL A 275 3.40 -7.61 -0.37
CA VAL A 275 4.27 -7.60 -1.55
C VAL A 275 5.05 -6.28 -1.66
N VAL A 276 4.39 -5.13 -1.51
CA VAL A 276 5.06 -3.81 -1.53
C VAL A 276 6.14 -3.74 -0.44
N SER A 277 5.82 -4.15 0.79
CA SER A 277 6.76 -4.15 1.91
C SER A 277 7.91 -5.11 1.70
N ALA A 278 7.66 -6.28 1.11
CA ALA A 278 8.69 -7.25 0.74
C ALA A 278 9.67 -6.69 -0.29
N LEU A 279 9.17 -6.01 -1.34
CA LEU A 279 10.00 -5.38 -2.37
C LEU A 279 10.88 -4.27 -1.77
N VAL A 280 10.33 -3.46 -0.87
CA VAL A 280 11.09 -2.42 -0.15
C VAL A 280 12.15 -3.05 0.74
N LEU A 281 11.79 -4.05 1.56
CA LEU A 281 12.73 -4.75 2.44
C LEU A 281 13.85 -5.44 1.66
N ALA A 282 13.54 -6.06 0.52
CA ALA A 282 14.53 -6.68 -0.35
C ALA A 282 15.49 -5.64 -0.95
N THR A 283 15.06 -4.39 -1.12
CA THR A 283 15.85 -3.34 -1.80
C THR A 283 16.62 -2.44 -0.83
N VAL A 284 16.12 -2.23 0.39
CA VAL A 284 16.65 -1.22 1.34
C VAL A 284 18.12 -1.42 1.71
N HIS A 285 18.63 -2.64 1.72
CA HIS A 285 20.04 -2.92 2.03
C HIS A 285 21.02 -2.33 1.00
N ARG A 286 20.58 -2.18 -0.26
CA ARG A 286 21.35 -1.52 -1.33
C ARG A 286 21.27 0.00 -1.25
N LEU A 287 20.20 0.50 -0.64
CA LEU A 287 19.91 1.93 -0.47
C LEU A 287 20.45 2.51 0.82
N VAL A 288 20.65 1.72 1.87
CA VAL A 288 21.03 2.22 3.21
C VAL A 288 22.15 1.34 3.79
N PRO A 289 23.41 1.62 3.45
CA PRO A 289 24.58 0.85 3.89
C PRO A 289 24.83 0.97 5.39
N ARG A 290 25.49 -0.04 5.97
CA ARG A 290 25.86 -0.08 7.40
C ARG A 290 26.81 1.05 7.78
N TRP A 291 27.81 1.32 6.94
CA TRP A 291 28.87 2.29 7.21
C TRP A 291 28.73 3.53 6.32
N LYS A 292 28.83 4.72 6.93
CA LYS A 292 29.07 5.97 6.20
C LYS A 292 30.56 5.97 5.86
N GLY A 293 30.91 5.85 4.59
CA GLY A 293 32.28 6.08 4.14
C GLY A 293 32.63 7.56 4.09
#